data_AF-A2GE48-F1
#
_entry.id   AF-A2GE48-F1
#
_cell.length_a   1.000
_cell.length_b   1.000
_cell.length_c   1.000
_cell.angle_alpha   90.00
_cell.angle_beta   90.00
_cell.angle_gamma   90.00
#
_symmetry.space_group_name_H-M   'P 1'
#
loop_
_entity.id
_entity.type
_entity.pdbx_description
1 polymer ?
#
loop_
_entity_poly.entity_id
_entity_poly.type
_entity_poly.pdbx_seq_one_letter_code
_entity_poly.pdbx_strand_id
1 'polypeptide(L)'
;MSGNLTRNVFMSQSSKLSSINLPDSIDFIGDYAFNGCFKITEISIPPKIYIIRVGTFSDMKSLKKVNLNHVKNISANGFSLCNQLNSINFGDKLQYICEHAFKDTLLNIDLDFPSSIISIGKFAFSKSSVKSLTFNSENMLIEESAFKDCQGLKIVKLPKNMKVLSNSTFESCKNLETVQFSKNLEIIHSRVFYHCEKLTKVELPESVTKIGDECFTMCSSITEFNLPKSLKYVGDKCFTNMTNLQFVNVISDVEIVDTAFIECHNLKEIKFNSPSISKIHLSYWTNNYTANLEKVSKYLELYAGPTFCRSCKIKHINISCDVREIKSGGKDYVKFEQFTYSGNIEIGGTMSDPSSIDCIVLNKDYKWKLFGQNLSKFKKCGSKTSTTLIIIIVAAILVAAIIIAVAIVCILRKRKTKGFSEIPSGI
;
A
#
# COMPACT_ATOMS: atom_id res chain seq x y z
N MET A 1 25.64 -0.67 -50.23
CA MET A 1 24.55 -1.55 -50.65
C MET A 1 23.48 -0.71 -51.32
N SER A 2 23.12 -0.98 -52.57
CA SER A 2 21.97 -0.34 -53.24
C SER A 2 20.89 -1.40 -53.42
N GLY A 3 19.80 -1.30 -52.66
CA GLY A 3 18.70 -2.26 -52.68
C GLY A 3 18.03 -2.39 -51.31
N ASN A 4 16.75 -2.76 -51.31
CA ASN A 4 15.96 -3.00 -50.12
C ASN A 4 16.56 -4.14 -49.27
N LEU A 5 16.61 -3.98 -47.95
CA LEU A 5 17.11 -5.00 -47.04
C LEU A 5 15.97 -5.94 -46.66
N THR A 6 16.08 -7.21 -47.02
CA THR A 6 15.03 -8.21 -46.74
C THR A 6 15.09 -8.74 -45.31
N ARG A 7 14.10 -9.56 -44.95
CA ARG A 7 14.05 -10.23 -43.65
C ARG A 7 15.31 -11.04 -43.37
N ASN A 8 15.84 -10.97 -42.15
CA ASN A 8 17.02 -11.74 -41.69
C ASN A 8 18.29 -11.59 -42.55
N VAL A 9 18.43 -10.53 -43.34
CA VAL A 9 19.49 -10.43 -44.37
C VAL A 9 20.91 -10.55 -43.80
N PHE A 10 21.14 -10.14 -42.54
CA PHE A 10 22.45 -10.25 -41.89
C PHE A 10 22.59 -11.42 -40.91
N MET A 11 21.62 -12.35 -40.84
CA MET A 11 21.61 -13.42 -39.84
C MET A 11 22.88 -14.29 -39.84
N SER A 12 23.44 -14.59 -41.03
CA SER A 12 24.68 -15.37 -41.16
C SER A 12 25.97 -14.59 -40.87
N GLN A 13 25.89 -13.25 -40.80
CA GLN A 13 27.03 -12.35 -40.60
C GLN A 13 26.94 -11.54 -39.30
N SER A 14 25.92 -11.78 -38.48
CA SER A 14 25.56 -11.01 -37.29
C SER A 14 26.70 -10.89 -36.26
N SER A 15 27.54 -11.92 -36.14
CA SER A 15 28.73 -11.93 -35.26
C SER A 15 29.97 -11.23 -35.83
N LYS A 16 29.97 -10.90 -37.14
CA LYS A 16 31.11 -10.30 -37.85
C LYS A 16 30.87 -8.83 -38.20
N LEU A 17 29.63 -8.43 -38.47
CA LEU A 17 29.30 -7.08 -38.93
C LEU A 17 29.51 -6.03 -37.83
N SER A 18 30.51 -5.17 -37.98
CA SER A 18 30.89 -4.14 -37.01
C SER A 18 30.45 -2.72 -37.38
N SER A 19 30.20 -2.46 -38.66
CA SER A 19 29.70 -1.17 -39.15
C SER A 19 28.88 -1.37 -40.42
N ILE A 20 27.92 -0.49 -40.65
CA ILE A 20 27.16 -0.42 -41.89
C ILE A 20 26.76 1.02 -42.17
N ASN A 21 26.84 1.44 -43.43
CA ASN A 21 26.27 2.70 -43.89
C ASN A 21 25.04 2.41 -44.75
N LEU A 22 23.89 2.93 -44.31
CA LEU A 22 22.60 2.77 -44.99
C LEU A 22 22.35 4.00 -45.88
N PRO A 23 22.36 3.87 -47.22
CA PRO A 23 22.12 5.02 -48.09
C PRO A 23 20.67 5.50 -48.02
N ASP A 24 20.49 6.80 -48.25
CA ASP A 24 19.18 7.48 -48.26
C ASP A 24 18.20 6.93 -49.32
N SER A 25 18.72 6.19 -50.31
CA SER A 25 17.92 5.53 -51.33
C SER A 25 17.19 4.27 -50.85
N ILE A 26 17.48 3.74 -49.65
CA ILE A 26 16.78 2.57 -49.12
C ILE A 26 15.31 2.93 -48.84
N ASP A 27 14.41 2.24 -49.54
CA ASP A 27 12.96 2.38 -49.34
C ASP A 27 12.41 1.38 -48.30
N PHE A 28 13.17 0.33 -47.97
CA PHE A 28 12.70 -0.76 -47.11
C PHE A 28 13.80 -1.45 -46.32
N ILE A 29 13.52 -1.68 -45.04
CA ILE A 29 14.28 -2.58 -44.14
C ILE A 29 13.30 -3.59 -43.54
N GLY A 30 13.53 -4.87 -43.80
CA GLY A 30 12.66 -5.97 -43.40
C GLY A 30 12.70 -6.30 -41.91
N ASP A 31 11.78 -7.16 -41.50
CA ASP A 31 11.75 -7.71 -40.15
C ASP A 31 13.09 -8.38 -39.82
N TYR A 32 13.58 -8.20 -38.60
CA TYR A 32 14.82 -8.85 -38.12
C TYR A 32 16.08 -8.63 -38.98
N ALA A 33 16.10 -7.61 -39.85
CA ALA A 33 17.21 -7.42 -40.80
C ALA A 33 18.59 -7.34 -40.11
N PHE A 34 18.68 -6.66 -38.95
CA PHE A 34 19.89 -6.50 -38.14
C PHE A 34 19.84 -7.24 -36.80
N ASN A 35 18.90 -8.19 -36.64
CA ASN A 35 18.77 -8.92 -35.41
C ASN A 35 20.09 -9.63 -35.05
N GLY A 36 20.56 -9.43 -33.81
CA GLY A 36 21.77 -10.06 -33.29
C GLY A 36 23.06 -9.52 -33.90
N CYS A 37 23.05 -8.39 -34.61
CA CYS A 37 24.27 -7.74 -35.09
C CYS A 37 25.07 -7.15 -33.91
N PHE A 38 25.79 -8.02 -33.19
CA PHE A 38 26.32 -7.77 -31.85
C PHE A 38 27.44 -6.74 -31.77
N LYS A 39 28.03 -6.33 -32.91
CA LYS A 39 29.21 -5.43 -32.95
C LYS A 39 28.90 -4.02 -33.44
N ILE A 40 27.73 -3.77 -34.03
CA ILE A 40 27.35 -2.43 -34.50
C ILE A 40 27.05 -1.55 -33.29
N THR A 41 27.71 -0.39 -33.21
CA THR A 41 27.55 0.54 -32.07
C THR A 41 26.62 1.70 -32.35
N GLU A 42 26.45 2.08 -33.60
CA GLU A 42 25.58 3.18 -34.01
C GLU A 42 24.90 2.84 -35.35
N ILE A 43 23.66 3.28 -35.52
CA ILE A 43 22.93 3.16 -36.78
C ILE A 43 22.12 4.43 -37.04
N SER A 44 22.25 4.95 -38.26
CA SER A 44 21.40 6.03 -38.75
C SER A 44 20.27 5.43 -39.58
N ILE A 45 19.04 5.81 -39.27
CA ILE A 45 17.87 5.36 -40.02
C ILE A 45 17.74 6.23 -41.29
N PRO A 46 17.65 5.64 -42.49
CA PRO A 46 17.47 6.40 -43.73
C PRO A 46 16.14 7.17 -43.73
N PRO A 47 16.08 8.38 -44.30
CA PRO A 47 14.93 9.29 -44.17
C PRO A 47 13.59 8.74 -44.69
N LYS A 48 13.63 7.77 -45.62
CA LYS A 48 12.42 7.12 -46.15
C LYS A 48 11.88 6.01 -45.24
N ILE A 49 12.61 5.61 -44.20
CA ILE A 49 12.22 4.55 -43.27
C ILE A 49 11.45 5.16 -42.10
N TYR A 50 10.14 5.35 -42.30
CA TYR A 50 9.24 5.87 -41.27
C TYR A 50 8.67 4.78 -40.33
N ILE A 51 8.96 3.49 -40.58
CA ILE A 51 8.57 2.36 -39.73
C ILE A 51 9.80 1.51 -39.43
N ILE A 52 10.09 1.32 -38.15
CA ILE A 52 10.97 0.24 -37.71
C ILE A 52 10.12 -1.02 -37.60
N ARG A 53 10.47 -2.02 -38.40
CA ARG A 53 9.74 -3.29 -38.50
C ARG A 53 10.07 -4.23 -37.33
N VAL A 54 9.36 -5.35 -37.30
CA VAL A 54 9.41 -6.29 -36.17
C VAL A 54 10.84 -6.80 -35.99
N GLY A 55 11.37 -6.61 -34.78
CA GLY A 55 12.70 -7.08 -34.39
C GLY A 55 13.87 -6.57 -35.25
N THR A 56 13.67 -5.53 -36.07
CA THR A 56 14.67 -5.09 -37.06
C THR A 56 16.06 -4.88 -36.45
N PHE A 57 16.14 -4.32 -35.25
CA PHE A 57 17.38 -4.07 -34.52
C PHE A 57 17.42 -4.80 -33.16
N SER A 58 16.69 -5.90 -33.01
CA SER A 58 16.68 -6.66 -31.75
C SER A 58 18.05 -7.29 -31.48
N ASP A 59 18.38 -7.46 -30.20
CA ASP A 59 19.59 -8.14 -29.72
C ASP A 59 20.91 -7.54 -30.25
N MET A 60 20.89 -6.27 -30.68
CA MET A 60 22.09 -5.52 -31.03
C MET A 60 22.80 -5.03 -29.76
N LYS A 61 23.44 -5.96 -29.04
CA LYS A 61 23.99 -5.74 -27.68
C LYS A 61 25.04 -4.64 -27.56
N SER A 62 25.69 -4.25 -28.65
CA SER A 62 26.67 -3.13 -28.65
C SER A 62 26.09 -1.81 -29.13
N LEU A 63 24.83 -1.77 -29.60
CA LEU A 63 24.21 -0.55 -30.10
C LEU A 63 24.05 0.44 -28.95
N LYS A 64 24.66 1.63 -29.08
CA LYS A 64 24.66 2.69 -28.06
C LYS A 64 23.73 3.84 -28.40
N LYS A 65 23.58 4.14 -29.69
CA LYS A 65 22.84 5.31 -30.17
C LYS A 65 22.02 5.01 -31.42
N VAL A 66 20.80 5.52 -31.47
CA VAL A 66 19.97 5.56 -32.67
C VAL A 66 19.23 6.89 -32.79
N ASN A 67 19.16 7.44 -34.01
CA ASN A 67 18.34 8.61 -34.32
C ASN A 67 17.03 8.16 -35.00
N LEU A 68 15.89 8.50 -34.39
CA LEU A 68 14.54 8.09 -34.81
C LEU A 68 13.66 9.31 -35.15
N ASN A 69 14.25 10.48 -35.42
CA ASN A 69 13.54 11.76 -35.51
C ASN A 69 12.43 11.85 -36.57
N HIS A 70 12.45 11.00 -37.58
CA HIS A 70 11.44 10.92 -38.64
C HIS A 70 10.62 9.62 -38.60
N VAL A 71 10.90 8.73 -37.65
CA VAL A 71 10.19 7.46 -37.48
C VAL A 71 8.83 7.72 -36.87
N LYS A 72 7.79 7.16 -37.48
CA LYS A 72 6.41 7.21 -36.98
C LYS A 72 6.10 6.02 -36.09
N ASN A 73 6.53 4.81 -36.48
CA ASN A 73 6.12 3.59 -35.80
C ASN A 73 7.33 2.70 -35.50
N ILE A 74 7.36 2.15 -34.29
CA ILE A 74 8.36 1.15 -33.87
C ILE A 74 7.60 -0.12 -33.52
N SER A 75 7.77 -1.13 -34.37
CA SER A 75 7.04 -2.40 -34.25
C SER A 75 7.60 -3.27 -33.13
N ALA A 76 6.91 -4.40 -32.89
CA ALA A 76 7.24 -5.33 -31.82
C ALA A 76 8.73 -5.70 -31.82
N ASN A 77 9.35 -5.66 -30.64
CA ASN A 77 10.77 -5.99 -30.44
C ASN A 77 11.79 -5.15 -31.22
N GLY A 78 11.40 -4.00 -31.81
CA GLY A 78 12.25 -3.23 -32.73
C GLY A 78 13.70 -3.00 -32.27
N PHE A 79 13.90 -2.73 -30.97
CA PHE A 79 15.19 -2.55 -30.29
C PHE A 79 15.26 -3.36 -28.98
N SER A 80 14.51 -4.47 -28.87
CA SER A 80 14.56 -5.30 -27.66
C SER A 80 15.93 -5.94 -27.47
N LEU A 81 16.41 -6.03 -26.23
CA LEU A 81 17.72 -6.58 -25.84
C LEU A 81 18.92 -5.77 -26.35
N CYS A 82 18.72 -4.51 -26.75
CA CYS A 82 19.81 -3.58 -27.02
C CYS A 82 20.39 -3.05 -25.70
N ASN A 83 21.09 -3.92 -24.97
CA ASN A 83 21.49 -3.68 -23.57
C ASN A 83 22.53 -2.55 -23.38
N GLN A 84 23.06 -1.95 -24.44
CA GLN A 84 23.94 -0.77 -24.36
C GLN A 84 23.29 0.51 -24.90
N LEU A 85 22.06 0.43 -25.41
CA LEU A 85 21.37 1.57 -26.04
C LEU A 85 21.04 2.59 -24.96
N ASN A 86 21.72 3.74 -25.01
CA ASN A 86 21.64 4.79 -23.99
C ASN A 86 21.29 6.16 -24.56
N SER A 87 21.25 6.32 -25.89
CA SER A 87 20.92 7.58 -26.55
C SER A 87 19.91 7.34 -27.67
N ILE A 88 18.76 8.00 -27.57
CA ILE A 88 17.71 7.98 -28.59
C ILE A 88 17.16 9.38 -28.81
N ASN A 89 16.73 9.66 -30.04
CA ASN A 89 15.99 10.87 -30.39
C ASN A 89 14.71 10.47 -31.14
N PHE A 90 13.55 10.62 -30.51
CA PHE A 90 12.26 10.26 -31.10
C PHE A 90 11.72 11.29 -32.11
N GLY A 91 12.21 12.53 -32.09
CA GLY A 91 11.64 13.62 -32.89
C GLY A 91 10.16 13.89 -32.60
N ASP A 92 9.47 14.51 -33.55
CA ASP A 92 8.08 14.99 -33.40
C ASP A 92 7.05 14.11 -34.15
N LYS A 93 7.49 13.08 -34.90
CA LYS A 93 6.61 12.26 -35.74
C LYS A 93 6.19 10.93 -35.13
N LEU A 94 6.78 10.54 -33.99
CA LEU A 94 6.54 9.24 -33.38
C LEU A 94 5.09 9.11 -32.86
N GLN A 95 4.37 8.10 -33.35
CA GLN A 95 2.98 7.83 -33.03
C GLN A 95 2.81 6.53 -32.22
N TYR A 96 3.54 5.47 -32.57
CA TYR A 96 3.33 4.15 -31.99
C TYR A 96 4.63 3.48 -31.57
N ILE A 97 4.68 3.01 -30.32
CA ILE A 97 5.70 2.10 -29.82
C ILE A 97 4.99 0.80 -29.46
N CYS A 98 5.26 -0.27 -30.19
CA CYS A 98 4.60 -1.56 -30.00
C CYS A 98 5.25 -2.38 -28.87
N GLU A 99 4.69 -3.56 -28.63
CA GLU A 99 5.12 -4.47 -27.56
C GLU A 99 6.62 -4.76 -27.58
N HIS A 100 7.23 -4.78 -26.40
CA HIS A 100 8.66 -5.09 -26.21
C HIS A 100 9.66 -4.21 -27.01
N ALA A 101 9.23 -3.14 -27.68
CA ALA A 101 10.07 -2.40 -28.64
C ALA A 101 11.42 -1.94 -28.07
N PHE A 102 11.49 -1.58 -26.80
CA PHE A 102 12.67 -1.17 -26.04
C PHE A 102 12.81 -1.98 -24.74
N LYS A 103 12.36 -3.23 -24.73
CA LYS A 103 12.54 -4.12 -23.58
C LYS A 103 14.03 -4.39 -23.36
N ASP A 104 14.48 -4.28 -22.12
CA ASP A 104 15.85 -4.58 -21.68
C ASP A 104 16.92 -3.70 -22.37
N THR A 105 16.69 -2.39 -22.36
CA THR A 105 17.61 -1.36 -22.90
C THR A 105 18.21 -0.49 -21.80
N LEU A 106 19.44 -0.01 -21.97
CA LEU A 106 20.13 0.83 -20.99
C LEU A 106 19.87 2.34 -21.22
N LEU A 107 18.60 2.71 -21.45
CA LEU A 107 18.19 4.10 -21.73
C LEU A 107 18.31 4.99 -20.48
N ASN A 108 19.51 5.20 -19.97
CA ASN A 108 19.81 5.94 -18.74
C ASN A 108 19.67 7.48 -18.91
N ILE A 109 18.53 7.90 -19.47
CA ILE A 109 18.19 9.25 -19.88
C ILE A 109 16.79 9.62 -19.40
N ASP A 110 16.49 10.91 -19.44
CA ASP A 110 15.13 11.42 -19.33
C ASP A 110 14.43 11.21 -20.67
N LEU A 111 13.28 10.52 -20.67
CA LEU A 111 12.50 10.28 -21.88
C LEU A 111 11.33 11.25 -21.96
N ASP A 112 11.42 12.13 -22.96
CA ASP A 112 10.34 13.01 -23.35
C ASP A 112 9.64 12.44 -24.59
N PHE A 113 8.41 11.98 -24.44
CA PHE A 113 7.60 11.51 -25.56
C PHE A 113 6.93 12.71 -26.27
N PRO A 114 6.94 12.77 -27.61
CA PRO A 114 6.39 13.91 -28.36
C PRO A 114 4.86 13.99 -28.24
N SER A 115 4.27 15.14 -28.57
CA SER A 115 2.81 15.33 -28.54
C SER A 115 2.05 14.46 -29.55
N SER A 116 2.74 13.97 -30.58
CA SER A 116 2.20 13.06 -31.60
C SER A 116 2.06 11.62 -31.14
N ILE A 117 2.59 11.27 -29.96
CA ILE A 117 2.53 9.89 -29.47
C ILE A 117 1.09 9.49 -29.13
N ILE A 118 0.67 8.32 -29.62
CA ILE A 118 -0.68 7.79 -29.47
C ILE A 118 -0.68 6.60 -28.51
N SER A 119 0.24 5.65 -28.66
CA SER A 119 0.30 4.47 -27.79
C SER A 119 1.70 3.95 -27.48
N ILE A 120 1.83 3.39 -26.27
CA ILE A 120 2.96 2.59 -25.82
C ILE A 120 2.42 1.20 -25.45
N GLY A 121 2.87 0.20 -26.20
CA GLY A 121 2.38 -1.17 -26.11
C GLY A 121 2.91 -1.96 -24.91
N LYS A 122 2.35 -3.16 -24.72
CA LYS A 122 2.70 -4.04 -23.61
C LYS A 122 4.20 -4.25 -23.47
N PHE A 123 4.72 -4.11 -22.25
CA PHE A 123 6.15 -4.32 -21.95
C PHE A 123 7.13 -3.51 -22.82
N ALA A 124 6.69 -2.44 -23.50
CA ALA A 124 7.49 -1.72 -24.49
C ALA A 124 8.86 -1.27 -23.96
N PHE A 125 8.93 -0.82 -22.70
CA PHE A 125 10.14 -0.41 -22.01
C PHE A 125 10.45 -1.29 -20.79
N SER A 126 9.89 -2.50 -20.72
CA SER A 126 10.13 -3.35 -19.55
C SER A 126 11.62 -3.65 -19.37
N LYS A 127 12.14 -3.57 -18.14
CA LYS A 127 13.56 -3.69 -17.79
C LYS A 127 14.46 -2.61 -18.40
N SER A 128 13.90 -1.49 -18.84
CA SER A 128 14.68 -0.37 -19.35
C SER A 128 15.22 0.51 -18.22
N SER A 129 16.38 1.15 -18.39
CA SER A 129 17.00 1.98 -17.35
C SER A 129 16.63 3.47 -17.42
N VAL A 130 15.46 3.80 -17.97
CA VAL A 130 14.90 5.16 -18.07
C VAL A 130 14.93 5.89 -16.74
N LYS A 131 15.39 7.15 -16.70
CA LYS A 131 15.51 7.95 -15.47
C LYS A 131 14.21 8.66 -15.10
N SER A 132 13.59 9.28 -16.08
CA SER A 132 12.31 9.96 -15.91
C SER A 132 11.46 9.86 -17.17
N LEU A 133 10.15 10.02 -17.01
CA LEU A 133 9.17 9.97 -18.10
C LEU A 133 8.33 11.25 -18.12
N THR A 134 8.31 11.92 -19.27
CA THR A 134 7.39 13.02 -19.58
C THR A 134 6.58 12.66 -20.82
N PHE A 135 5.26 12.79 -20.74
CA PHE A 135 4.37 12.59 -21.89
C PHE A 135 3.77 13.93 -22.34
N ASN A 136 4.07 14.34 -23.58
CA ASN A 136 3.53 15.60 -24.14
C ASN A 136 2.21 15.42 -24.90
N SER A 137 1.72 14.18 -25.04
CA SER A 137 0.40 13.89 -25.59
C SER A 137 -0.68 14.02 -24.51
N GLU A 138 -1.84 14.55 -24.88
CA GLU A 138 -2.95 14.71 -23.95
C GLU A 138 -3.72 13.40 -23.72
N ASN A 139 -3.94 12.63 -24.79
CA ASN A 139 -4.75 11.43 -24.84
C ASN A 139 -3.92 10.28 -25.41
N MET A 140 -3.15 9.63 -24.55
CA MET A 140 -2.29 8.51 -24.94
C MET A 140 -2.66 7.24 -24.16
N LEU A 141 -2.56 6.10 -24.84
CA LEU A 141 -2.70 4.77 -24.24
C LEU A 141 -1.33 4.25 -23.77
N ILE A 142 -1.22 3.91 -22.49
CA ILE A 142 -0.10 3.15 -21.93
C ILE A 142 -0.62 1.77 -21.53
N GLU A 143 -0.13 0.75 -22.21
CA GLU A 143 -0.58 -0.62 -22.00
C GLU A 143 0.13 -1.30 -20.82
N GLU A 144 -0.38 -2.48 -20.49
CA GLU A 144 0.08 -3.35 -19.41
C GLU A 144 1.60 -3.52 -19.36
N SER A 145 2.17 -3.38 -18.17
CA SER A 145 3.60 -3.57 -17.90
C SER A 145 4.57 -2.75 -18.76
N ALA A 146 4.11 -1.68 -19.43
CA ALA A 146 4.92 -0.90 -20.36
C ALA A 146 6.28 -0.46 -19.78
N PHE A 147 6.34 -0.14 -18.49
CA PHE A 147 7.56 0.29 -17.77
C PHE A 147 7.88 -0.61 -16.58
N LYS A 148 7.46 -1.88 -16.60
CA LYS A 148 7.78 -2.86 -15.55
C LYS A 148 9.29 -3.07 -15.43
N ASP A 149 9.80 -3.18 -14.20
CA ASP A 149 11.21 -3.39 -13.87
C ASP A 149 12.15 -2.27 -14.34
N CYS A 150 11.64 -1.04 -14.57
CA CYS A 150 12.50 0.09 -14.91
C CYS A 150 13.29 0.58 -13.68
N GLN A 151 14.39 -0.11 -13.37
CA GLN A 151 15.17 0.15 -12.14
C GLN A 151 15.81 1.54 -12.12
N GLY A 152 16.00 2.22 -13.25
CA GLY A 152 16.50 3.58 -13.31
C GLY A 152 15.47 4.66 -13.00
N LEU A 153 14.18 4.31 -13.03
CA LEU A 153 13.08 5.28 -13.09
C LEU A 153 12.85 5.91 -11.72
N LYS A 154 12.90 7.24 -11.66
CA LYS A 154 12.69 8.04 -10.45
C LYS A 154 11.45 8.91 -10.47
N ILE A 155 11.10 9.45 -11.64
CA ILE A 155 10.06 10.47 -11.77
C ILE A 155 9.17 10.13 -12.97
N VAL A 156 7.86 10.17 -12.77
CA VAL A 156 6.87 9.98 -13.84
C VAL A 156 5.89 11.15 -13.84
N LYS A 157 5.69 11.78 -15.00
CA LYS A 157 4.63 12.78 -15.23
C LYS A 157 3.61 12.24 -16.21
N LEU A 158 2.49 11.72 -15.72
CA LEU A 158 1.48 11.06 -16.55
C LEU A 158 0.79 12.02 -17.53
N PRO A 159 0.25 11.53 -18.66
CA PRO A 159 -0.51 12.33 -19.62
C PRO A 159 -1.68 13.06 -18.96
N LYS A 160 -1.94 14.32 -19.35
CA LYS A 160 -2.88 15.21 -18.66
C LYS A 160 -4.31 14.66 -18.56
N ASN A 161 -4.81 13.95 -19.58
CA ASN A 161 -6.19 13.44 -19.63
C ASN A 161 -6.29 11.91 -19.45
N MET A 162 -5.25 11.28 -18.91
CA MET A 162 -5.26 9.84 -18.66
C MET A 162 -6.33 9.44 -17.64
N LYS A 163 -7.23 8.54 -18.04
CA LYS A 163 -8.30 8.01 -17.18
C LYS A 163 -7.94 6.70 -16.48
N VAL A 164 -7.03 5.91 -17.06
CA VAL A 164 -6.73 4.56 -16.59
C VAL A 164 -5.22 4.32 -16.60
N LEU A 165 -4.70 3.77 -15.50
CA LEU A 165 -3.37 3.16 -15.44
C LEU A 165 -3.51 1.64 -15.52
N SER A 166 -2.89 1.03 -16.52
CA SER A 166 -2.98 -0.41 -16.83
C SER A 166 -2.22 -1.28 -15.83
N ASN A 167 -2.58 -2.58 -15.75
CA ASN A 167 -1.94 -3.55 -14.85
C ASN A 167 -0.40 -3.47 -14.91
N SER A 168 0.25 -3.52 -13.75
CA SER A 168 1.71 -3.64 -13.63
C SER A 168 2.54 -2.56 -14.34
N THR A 169 1.95 -1.41 -14.74
CA THR A 169 2.62 -0.41 -15.59
C THR A 169 3.99 0.02 -15.06
N PHE A 170 4.14 0.21 -13.75
CA PHE A 170 5.39 0.56 -13.07
C PHE A 170 5.82 -0.48 -12.03
N GLU A 171 5.39 -1.74 -12.20
CA GLU A 171 5.74 -2.82 -11.27
C GLU A 171 7.26 -2.93 -11.14
N SER A 172 7.75 -3.05 -9.91
CA SER A 172 9.15 -3.20 -9.53
C SER A 172 10.07 -2.07 -10.02
N CYS A 173 9.55 -0.87 -10.27
CA CYS A 173 10.36 0.34 -10.43
C CYS A 173 10.90 0.79 -9.06
N LYS A 174 11.85 0.06 -8.50
CA LYS A 174 12.30 0.21 -7.10
C LYS A 174 12.83 1.60 -6.75
N ASN A 175 13.36 2.33 -7.75
CA ASN A 175 13.86 3.69 -7.56
C ASN A 175 12.82 4.79 -7.83
N LEU A 176 11.57 4.44 -8.13
CA LEU A 176 10.51 5.42 -8.39
C LEU A 176 10.21 6.19 -7.11
N GLU A 177 10.47 7.49 -7.13
CA GLU A 177 10.34 8.37 -5.96
C GLU A 177 9.03 9.17 -6.01
N THR A 178 8.64 9.64 -7.20
CA THR A 178 7.47 10.52 -7.38
C THR A 178 6.68 10.22 -8.66
N VAL A 179 5.36 10.37 -8.57
CA VAL A 179 4.42 10.25 -9.69
C VAL A 179 3.50 11.46 -9.69
N GLN A 180 3.51 12.22 -10.78
CA GLN A 180 2.53 13.27 -11.03
C GLN A 180 1.35 12.66 -11.80
N PHE A 181 0.24 12.47 -11.09
CA PHE A 181 -0.98 11.88 -11.65
C PHE A 181 -1.77 12.85 -12.54
N SER A 182 -2.53 12.29 -13.48
CA SER A 182 -3.56 13.04 -14.21
C SER A 182 -4.69 13.44 -13.26
N LYS A 183 -5.20 14.67 -13.37
CA LYS A 183 -6.39 15.10 -12.61
C LYS A 183 -7.66 14.32 -12.99
N ASN A 184 -7.66 13.64 -14.14
CA ASN A 184 -8.79 12.89 -14.70
C ASN A 184 -8.64 11.37 -14.50
N LEU A 185 -7.67 10.93 -13.69
CA LEU A 185 -7.42 9.51 -13.45
C LEU A 185 -8.55 8.89 -12.61
N GLU A 186 -9.25 7.91 -13.19
CA GLU A 186 -10.41 7.27 -12.58
C GLU A 186 -10.08 5.89 -12.00
N ILE A 187 -9.19 5.13 -12.66
CA ILE A 187 -8.88 3.73 -12.30
C ILE A 187 -7.38 3.49 -12.29
N ILE A 188 -6.90 2.91 -11.20
CA ILE A 188 -5.53 2.37 -11.07
C ILE A 188 -5.66 0.85 -10.98
N HIS A 189 -5.16 0.13 -11.97
CA HIS A 189 -5.27 -1.33 -12.01
C HIS A 189 -4.33 -2.04 -11.04
N SER A 190 -4.40 -3.37 -11.05
CA SER A 190 -3.62 -4.21 -10.14
C SER A 190 -2.12 -4.08 -10.38
N ARG A 191 -1.34 -4.15 -9.29
CA ARG A 191 0.13 -4.15 -9.27
C ARG A 191 0.83 -2.95 -9.93
N VAL A 192 0.13 -1.84 -10.20
CA VAL A 192 0.71 -0.68 -10.90
C VAL A 192 2.00 -0.17 -10.26
N PHE A 193 2.06 -0.10 -8.93
CA PHE A 193 3.23 0.32 -8.16
C PHE A 193 3.77 -0.79 -7.26
N TYR A 194 3.46 -2.05 -7.56
CA TYR A 194 3.95 -3.18 -6.79
C TYR A 194 5.48 -3.12 -6.68
N HIS A 195 6.03 -3.16 -5.47
CA HIS A 195 7.47 -3.15 -5.21
C HIS A 195 8.21 -1.86 -5.65
N CYS A 196 7.51 -0.73 -5.69
CA CYS A 196 8.11 0.60 -5.82
C CYS A 196 8.65 1.08 -4.45
N GLU A 197 9.74 0.46 -3.99
CA GLU A 197 10.28 0.63 -2.63
C GLU A 197 10.59 2.09 -2.24
N LYS A 198 11.05 2.93 -3.16
CA LYS A 198 11.40 4.35 -2.91
C LYS A 198 10.25 5.34 -3.10
N LEU A 199 9.04 4.88 -3.40
CA LEU A 199 7.89 5.77 -3.56
C LEU A 199 7.56 6.37 -2.20
N THR A 200 7.74 7.69 -2.03
CA THR A 200 7.60 8.35 -0.71
C THR A 200 6.26 9.05 -0.54
N LYS A 201 5.72 9.62 -1.63
CA LYS A 201 4.48 10.39 -1.62
C LYS A 201 3.59 9.99 -2.79
N VAL A 202 2.32 9.69 -2.46
CA VAL A 202 1.28 9.38 -3.45
C VAL A 202 0.09 10.30 -3.19
N GLU A 203 -0.04 11.33 -4.01
CA GLU A 203 -1.21 12.22 -4.01
C GLU A 203 -2.17 11.76 -5.09
N LEU A 204 -3.12 10.89 -4.73
CA LEU A 204 -4.13 10.45 -5.66
C LEU A 204 -5.11 11.59 -5.98
N PRO A 205 -5.50 11.77 -7.26
CA PRO A 205 -6.47 12.78 -7.62
C PRO A 205 -7.87 12.38 -7.12
N GLU A 206 -8.70 13.39 -6.81
CA GLU A 206 -10.07 13.18 -6.29
C GLU A 206 -11.00 12.42 -7.25
N SER A 207 -10.61 12.26 -8.51
CA SER A 207 -11.34 11.50 -9.53
C SER A 207 -11.15 9.98 -9.43
N VAL A 208 -10.17 9.49 -8.67
CA VAL A 208 -9.94 8.04 -8.54
C VAL A 208 -11.11 7.38 -7.83
N THR A 209 -11.70 6.40 -8.50
CA THR A 209 -12.83 5.61 -7.98
C THR A 209 -12.43 4.19 -7.61
N LYS A 210 -11.33 3.66 -8.17
CA LYS A 210 -10.88 2.29 -7.95
C LYS A 210 -9.35 2.17 -7.92
N ILE A 211 -8.84 1.45 -6.92
CA ILE A 211 -7.46 0.97 -6.83
C ILE A 211 -7.49 -0.57 -6.85
N GLY A 212 -6.75 -1.17 -7.77
CA GLY A 212 -6.70 -2.62 -7.97
C GLY A 212 -5.87 -3.38 -6.94
N ASP A 213 -5.86 -4.69 -7.09
CA ASP A 213 -5.19 -5.61 -6.16
C ASP A 213 -3.67 -5.40 -6.17
N GLU A 214 -3.06 -5.53 -5.01
CA GLU A 214 -1.62 -5.44 -4.81
C GLU A 214 -0.97 -4.14 -5.35
N CYS A 215 -1.74 -3.07 -5.55
CA CYS A 215 -1.29 -1.88 -6.28
C CYS A 215 -0.07 -1.19 -5.64
N PHE A 216 -0.02 -1.13 -4.30
CA PHE A 216 1.07 -0.51 -3.53
C PHE A 216 1.78 -1.52 -2.61
N THR A 217 1.65 -2.82 -2.89
CA THR A 217 2.33 -3.86 -2.11
C THR A 217 3.84 -3.63 -2.14
N MET A 218 4.50 -3.72 -0.98
CA MET A 218 5.95 -3.47 -0.82
C MET A 218 6.41 -2.06 -1.20
N CYS A 219 5.52 -1.05 -1.22
CA CYS A 219 5.90 0.37 -1.25
C CYS A 219 6.39 0.81 0.14
N SER A 220 7.60 0.38 0.51
CA SER A 220 8.13 0.48 1.87
C SER A 220 8.53 1.90 2.31
N SER A 221 8.59 2.91 1.43
CA SER A 221 8.94 4.29 1.80
C SER A 221 7.75 5.21 2.13
N ILE A 222 6.51 4.78 1.85
CA ILE A 222 5.32 5.58 2.14
C ILE A 222 5.02 5.52 3.65
N THR A 223 4.88 6.68 4.29
CA THR A 223 4.57 6.80 5.73
C THR A 223 3.12 7.18 6.02
N GLU A 224 2.46 7.86 5.09
CA GLU A 224 1.06 8.27 5.18
C GLU A 224 0.36 8.03 3.85
N PHE A 225 -0.88 7.55 3.89
CA PHE A 225 -1.70 7.35 2.69
C PHE A 225 -3.08 8.01 2.84
N ASN A 226 -3.41 8.92 1.92
CA ASN A 226 -4.69 9.60 1.87
C ASN A 226 -5.59 8.97 0.79
N LEU A 227 -6.72 8.40 1.18
CA LEU A 227 -7.70 7.86 0.23
C LEU A 227 -8.59 9.00 -0.30
N PRO A 228 -8.72 9.18 -1.63
CA PRO A 228 -9.50 10.28 -2.19
C PRO A 228 -11.00 10.12 -1.96
N LYS A 229 -11.75 11.23 -1.99
CA LYS A 229 -13.17 11.26 -1.62
C LYS A 229 -14.06 10.45 -2.55
N SER A 230 -13.70 10.33 -3.83
CA SER A 230 -14.48 9.55 -4.81
C SER A 230 -14.15 8.06 -4.81
N LEU A 231 -13.18 7.62 -3.98
CA LEU A 231 -12.75 6.23 -3.96
C LEU A 231 -13.88 5.33 -3.45
N LYS A 232 -14.20 4.31 -4.24
CA LYS A 232 -15.25 3.32 -3.95
C LYS A 232 -14.67 1.97 -3.55
N TYR A 233 -13.48 1.62 -4.06
CA TYR A 233 -12.91 0.29 -3.90
C TYR A 233 -11.39 0.31 -3.81
N VAL A 234 -10.85 -0.43 -2.82
CA VAL A 234 -9.44 -0.79 -2.66
C VAL A 234 -9.30 -2.30 -2.76
N GLY A 235 -8.52 -2.79 -3.72
CA GLY A 235 -8.31 -4.21 -3.99
C GLY A 235 -7.58 -5.01 -2.92
N ASP A 236 -7.58 -6.33 -3.10
CA ASP A 236 -6.94 -7.31 -2.22
C ASP A 236 -5.45 -6.98 -2.05
N LYS A 237 -4.94 -7.03 -0.82
CA LYS A 237 -3.51 -6.84 -0.49
C LYS A 237 -2.89 -5.52 -0.97
N CYS A 238 -3.71 -4.52 -1.33
CA CYS A 238 -3.24 -3.28 -1.95
C CYS A 238 -2.10 -2.58 -1.22
N PHE A 239 -2.09 -2.60 0.12
CA PHE A 239 -1.07 -1.99 0.96
C PHE A 239 -0.19 -3.00 1.71
N THR A 240 -0.19 -4.28 1.28
CA THR A 240 0.54 -5.34 1.97
C THR A 240 2.04 -5.05 2.05
N ASN A 241 2.64 -5.31 3.22
CA ASN A 241 4.07 -5.17 3.47
C ASN A 241 4.59 -3.73 3.23
N MET A 242 3.75 -2.71 3.42
CA MET A 242 4.17 -1.31 3.48
C MET A 242 4.74 -1.00 4.86
N THR A 243 5.97 -1.46 5.10
CA THR A 243 6.57 -1.53 6.43
C THR A 243 6.78 -0.18 7.11
N ASN A 244 6.80 0.96 6.40
CA ASN A 244 6.89 2.29 7.02
C ASN A 244 5.55 3.04 7.09
N LEU A 245 4.46 2.47 6.58
CA LEU A 245 3.14 3.09 6.63
C LEU A 245 2.70 3.23 8.09
N GLN A 246 2.44 4.46 8.53
CA GLN A 246 2.05 4.79 9.90
C GLN A 246 0.61 5.30 9.99
N PHE A 247 0.14 6.01 8.95
CA PHE A 247 -1.14 6.70 8.97
C PHE A 247 -1.92 6.47 7.68
N VAL A 248 -3.21 6.16 7.80
CA VAL A 248 -4.14 6.10 6.67
C VAL A 248 -5.33 6.99 6.95
N ASN A 249 -5.66 7.87 6.03
CA ASN A 249 -6.81 8.77 6.15
C ASN A 249 -7.91 8.35 5.17
N VAL A 250 -9.10 8.11 5.71
CA VAL A 250 -10.30 7.62 5.02
C VAL A 250 -11.37 8.72 5.09
N ILE A 251 -11.69 9.33 3.96
CA ILE A 251 -12.63 10.45 3.84
C ILE A 251 -13.83 10.16 2.93
N SER A 252 -14.08 8.89 2.64
CA SER A 252 -15.20 8.41 1.83
C SER A 252 -15.74 7.07 2.34
N ASP A 253 -16.94 6.70 1.91
CA ASP A 253 -17.51 5.37 2.16
C ASP A 253 -16.91 4.35 1.18
N VAL A 254 -15.62 4.04 1.38
CA VAL A 254 -14.82 3.17 0.53
C VAL A 254 -14.87 1.73 1.05
N GLU A 255 -15.07 0.78 0.13
CA GLU A 255 -14.86 -0.63 0.42
C GLU A 255 -13.36 -0.92 0.43
N ILE A 256 -12.81 -1.17 1.63
CA ILE A 256 -11.44 -1.64 1.82
C ILE A 256 -11.50 -3.13 2.10
N VAL A 257 -10.95 -3.93 1.19
CA VAL A 257 -10.90 -5.38 1.34
C VAL A 257 -10.09 -5.74 2.58
N ASP A 258 -10.58 -6.76 3.28
CA ASP A 258 -10.04 -7.31 4.52
C ASP A 258 -8.51 -7.41 4.57
N THR A 259 -7.87 -7.88 3.49
CA THR A 259 -6.42 -8.16 3.41
C THR A 259 -5.55 -6.93 3.10
N ALA A 260 -6.14 -5.75 2.93
CA ALA A 260 -5.43 -4.60 2.35
C ALA A 260 -4.14 -4.24 3.10
N PHE A 261 -4.10 -4.38 4.43
CA PHE A 261 -2.99 -3.95 5.31
C PHE A 261 -2.19 -5.09 5.94
N ILE A 262 -2.14 -6.27 5.32
CA ILE A 262 -1.31 -7.40 5.80
C ILE A 262 0.18 -6.99 5.92
N GLU A 263 0.87 -7.40 6.98
CA GLU A 263 2.29 -7.06 7.26
C GLU A 263 2.61 -5.54 7.34
N CYS A 264 1.62 -4.67 7.58
CA CYS A 264 1.87 -3.25 7.87
C CYS A 264 2.27 -3.03 9.34
N HIS A 265 3.45 -3.51 9.73
CA HIS A 265 3.87 -3.59 11.14
C HIS A 265 3.98 -2.23 11.87
N ASN A 266 4.23 -1.14 11.15
CA ASN A 266 4.35 0.20 11.73
C ASN A 266 3.07 1.04 11.62
N LEU A 267 1.97 0.45 11.14
CA LEU A 267 0.69 1.16 11.07
C LEU A 267 0.26 1.50 12.50
N LYS A 268 0.05 2.79 12.75
CA LYS A 268 -0.33 3.33 14.07
C LYS A 268 -1.79 3.72 14.11
N GLU A 269 -2.29 4.32 13.02
CA GLU A 269 -3.65 4.84 12.98
C GLU A 269 -4.29 4.70 11.59
N ILE A 270 -5.58 4.31 11.59
CA ILE A 270 -6.50 4.57 10.48
C ILE A 270 -7.52 5.59 10.95
N LYS A 271 -7.54 6.75 10.30
CA LYS A 271 -8.41 7.87 10.61
C LYS A 271 -9.60 7.89 9.66
N PHE A 272 -10.82 7.92 10.20
CA PHE A 272 -12.08 8.01 9.47
C PHE A 272 -12.69 9.40 9.70
N ASN A 273 -12.84 10.18 8.63
CA ASN A 273 -13.21 11.59 8.72
C ASN A 273 -14.19 12.01 7.60
N SER A 274 -15.31 11.30 7.49
CA SER A 274 -16.43 11.69 6.63
C SER A 274 -17.77 11.17 7.16
N PRO A 275 -18.83 11.99 7.19
CA PRO A 275 -20.17 11.55 7.59
C PRO A 275 -20.79 10.51 6.65
N SER A 276 -20.23 10.33 5.44
CA SER A 276 -20.66 9.29 4.51
C SER A 276 -20.26 7.89 4.95
N ILE A 277 -19.22 7.76 5.80
CA ILE A 277 -18.67 6.46 6.22
C ILE A 277 -19.72 5.76 7.08
N SER A 278 -20.36 4.76 6.52
CA SER A 278 -21.46 4.03 7.15
C SER A 278 -21.07 2.60 7.51
N LYS A 279 -20.04 2.05 6.85
CA LYS A 279 -19.56 0.70 7.05
C LYS A 279 -18.04 0.65 7.15
N ILE A 280 -17.51 -0.06 8.14
CA ILE A 280 -16.07 -0.27 8.31
C ILE A 280 -15.80 -1.77 8.44
N HIS A 281 -14.95 -2.29 7.54
CA HIS A 281 -14.49 -3.68 7.57
C HIS A 281 -13.24 -3.81 8.47
N LEU A 282 -13.27 -4.78 9.40
CA LEU A 282 -12.33 -4.90 10.51
C LEU A 282 -11.37 -6.11 10.43
N SER A 283 -11.44 -6.87 9.34
CA SER A 283 -11.12 -8.31 9.31
C SER A 283 -9.63 -8.68 9.36
N TYR A 284 -8.72 -7.71 9.28
CA TYR A 284 -7.30 -7.87 9.58
C TYR A 284 -6.75 -6.72 10.44
N TRP A 285 -7.58 -6.17 11.32
CA TRP A 285 -7.14 -5.28 12.40
C TRP A 285 -6.36 -6.05 13.50
N THR A 286 -5.66 -7.11 13.13
CA THR A 286 -4.73 -7.88 13.97
C THR A 286 -3.37 -7.17 14.10
N ASN A 287 -3.16 -6.08 13.35
CA ASN A 287 -2.04 -5.18 13.56
C ASN A 287 -2.36 -4.22 14.71
N ASN A 288 -1.33 -3.84 15.48
CA ASN A 288 -1.40 -3.00 16.69
C ASN A 288 -1.82 -1.53 16.45
N TYR A 289 -2.67 -1.21 15.47
CA TYR A 289 -3.10 0.15 15.18
C TYR A 289 -4.41 0.54 15.88
N THR A 290 -4.60 1.85 15.99
CA THR A 290 -5.83 2.48 16.49
C THR A 290 -6.72 2.86 15.31
N ALA A 291 -8.02 2.66 15.45
CA ALA A 291 -8.97 3.29 14.54
C ALA A 291 -9.59 4.51 15.16
N ASN A 292 -9.46 5.65 14.48
CA ASN A 292 -9.87 6.94 14.99
C ASN A 292 -11.00 7.51 14.12
N LEU A 293 -12.21 7.47 14.65
CA LEU A 293 -13.45 7.86 13.99
C LEU A 293 -13.82 9.28 14.44
N GLU A 294 -13.27 10.26 13.72
CA GLU A 294 -13.51 11.68 13.99
C GLU A 294 -14.82 12.17 13.38
N LYS A 295 -15.19 11.65 12.21
CA LYS A 295 -16.48 11.89 11.56
C LYS A 295 -16.90 10.62 10.82
N VAL A 296 -18.05 10.08 11.20
CA VAL A 296 -18.69 8.94 10.56
C VAL A 296 -20.21 9.13 10.54
N SER A 297 -20.93 8.23 9.88
CA SER A 297 -22.38 8.16 9.92
C SER A 297 -22.90 8.00 11.35
N LYS A 298 -24.08 8.56 11.62
CA LYS A 298 -24.81 8.33 12.88
C LYS A 298 -25.20 6.86 13.06
N TYR A 299 -25.33 6.12 11.96
CA TYR A 299 -25.62 4.70 11.93
C TYR A 299 -24.42 4.00 11.32
N LEU A 300 -23.60 3.38 12.17
CA LEU A 300 -22.35 2.76 11.80
C LEU A 300 -22.47 1.23 11.88
N GLU A 301 -22.02 0.56 10.83
CA GLU A 301 -21.83 -0.88 10.82
C GLU A 301 -20.34 -1.21 10.89
N LEU A 302 -19.97 -1.98 11.92
CA LEU A 302 -18.64 -2.54 12.09
C LEU A 302 -18.69 -4.00 11.66
N TYR A 303 -18.08 -4.31 10.52
CA TYR A 303 -18.13 -5.63 9.91
C TYR A 303 -16.88 -6.43 10.25
N ALA A 304 -17.03 -7.54 10.98
CA ALA A 304 -15.99 -8.56 11.12
C ALA A 304 -16.12 -9.55 9.96
N GLY A 305 -15.18 -9.49 9.02
CA GLY A 305 -15.15 -10.41 7.88
C GLY A 305 -14.75 -11.83 8.26
N PRO A 306 -14.85 -12.76 7.29
CA PRO A 306 -14.65 -14.19 7.51
C PRO A 306 -13.25 -14.57 7.98
N THR A 307 -12.26 -13.69 7.79
CA THR A 307 -10.88 -13.87 8.24
C THR A 307 -10.64 -13.38 9.66
N PHE A 308 -11.61 -12.70 10.28
CA PHE A 308 -11.52 -12.26 11.66
C PHE A 308 -11.55 -13.47 12.59
N CYS A 309 -10.42 -13.81 13.19
CA CYS A 309 -10.35 -14.96 14.09
C CYS A 309 -11.18 -14.69 15.37
N ARG A 310 -11.87 -15.72 15.86
CA ARG A 310 -12.76 -15.65 17.05
C ARG A 310 -12.10 -15.12 18.32
N SER A 311 -10.78 -15.25 18.43
CA SER A 311 -10.00 -14.75 19.58
C SER A 311 -9.39 -13.36 19.35
N CYS A 312 -9.52 -12.79 18.14
CA CYS A 312 -8.97 -11.47 17.86
C CYS A 312 -9.72 -10.37 18.61
N LYS A 313 -8.95 -9.38 19.05
CA LYS A 313 -9.45 -8.12 19.59
C LYS A 313 -8.78 -6.99 18.83
N ILE A 314 -9.58 -6.00 18.48
CA ILE A 314 -9.06 -4.73 18.02
C ILE A 314 -8.47 -4.02 19.22
N LYS A 315 -7.23 -3.55 19.09
CA LYS A 315 -6.52 -2.90 20.19
C LYS A 315 -7.29 -1.69 20.69
N HIS A 316 -7.39 -0.64 19.88
CA HIS A 316 -8.11 0.57 20.27
C HIS A 316 -9.04 1.04 19.15
N ILE A 317 -10.30 1.31 19.51
CA ILE A 317 -11.20 2.12 18.69
C ILE A 317 -11.52 3.41 19.44
N ASN A 318 -11.34 4.54 18.76
CA ASN A 318 -11.63 5.87 19.29
C ASN A 318 -12.74 6.49 18.44
N ILE A 319 -13.83 6.88 19.08
CA ILE A 319 -14.96 7.52 18.41
C ILE A 319 -15.19 8.87 19.07
N SER A 320 -14.88 9.95 18.35
CA SER A 320 -14.97 11.32 18.87
C SER A 320 -16.15 12.11 18.29
N CYS A 321 -17.08 11.43 17.62
CA CYS A 321 -18.31 12.02 17.08
C CYS A 321 -19.56 11.30 17.60
N ASP A 322 -20.72 11.94 17.41
CA ASP A 322 -22.00 11.40 17.81
C ASP A 322 -22.46 10.27 16.88
N VAL A 323 -22.35 9.04 17.37
CA VAL A 323 -22.89 7.82 16.75
C VAL A 323 -24.11 7.35 17.55
N ARG A 324 -25.25 7.15 16.89
CA ARG A 324 -26.50 6.70 17.51
C ARG A 324 -26.55 5.18 17.65
N GLU A 325 -25.99 4.47 16.70
CA GLU A 325 -26.06 3.01 16.66
C GLU A 325 -24.80 2.43 16.04
N ILE A 326 -24.25 1.41 16.71
CA ILE A 326 -23.17 0.58 16.17
C ILE A 326 -23.65 -0.86 16.09
N LYS A 327 -23.75 -1.38 14.87
CA LYS A 327 -24.04 -2.80 14.65
C LYS A 327 -22.76 -3.55 14.37
N SER A 328 -22.61 -4.73 14.97
CA SER A 328 -21.65 -5.73 14.49
C SER A 328 -22.28 -6.53 13.35
N GLY A 329 -21.70 -6.45 12.15
CA GLY A 329 -22.04 -7.32 11.01
C GLY A 329 -21.05 -8.49 10.91
N GLY A 330 -21.50 -9.65 10.42
CA GLY A 330 -20.67 -10.85 10.24
C GLY A 330 -21.10 -12.06 11.09
N LYS A 331 -20.31 -13.15 11.05
CA LYS A 331 -20.57 -14.39 11.82
C LYS A 331 -20.07 -14.32 13.27
N ASP A 332 -19.15 -13.40 13.57
CA ASP A 332 -18.51 -13.28 14.88
C ASP A 332 -18.68 -11.86 15.44
N TYR A 333 -18.83 -11.74 16.76
CA TYR A 333 -18.92 -10.44 17.44
C TYR A 333 -17.56 -9.74 17.41
N VAL A 334 -17.54 -8.47 16.98
CA VAL A 334 -16.35 -7.60 17.05
C VAL A 334 -15.96 -7.40 18.51
N LYS A 335 -14.69 -7.59 18.86
CA LYS A 335 -14.17 -7.41 20.22
C LYS A 335 -13.09 -6.33 20.26
N PHE A 336 -13.01 -5.63 21.39
CA PHE A 336 -12.07 -4.53 21.63
C PHE A 336 -11.27 -4.73 22.92
N GLU A 337 -9.98 -4.42 22.90
CA GLU A 337 -9.21 -4.26 24.16
C GLU A 337 -9.57 -2.92 24.81
N GLN A 338 -9.65 -1.84 24.03
CA GLN A 338 -10.11 -0.54 24.47
C GLN A 338 -11.15 0.05 23.52
N PHE A 339 -12.29 0.44 24.09
CA PHE A 339 -13.31 1.23 23.40
C PHE A 339 -13.34 2.64 23.99
N THR A 340 -12.94 3.63 23.21
CA THR A 340 -12.98 5.05 23.60
C THR A 340 -14.14 5.75 22.91
N TYR A 341 -15.01 6.40 23.68
CA TYR A 341 -16.10 7.21 23.14
C TYR A 341 -16.14 8.60 23.78
N SER A 342 -16.13 9.63 22.94
CA SER A 342 -16.18 11.03 23.38
C SER A 342 -17.39 11.82 22.85
N GLY A 343 -18.35 11.14 22.21
CA GLY A 343 -19.63 11.76 21.85
C GLY A 343 -20.53 12.01 23.05
N ASN A 344 -21.67 12.67 22.80
CA ASN A 344 -22.54 13.22 23.83
C ASN A 344 -23.90 12.51 23.92
N ILE A 345 -24.11 11.45 23.13
CA ILE A 345 -25.40 10.75 23.00
C ILE A 345 -25.33 9.27 23.37
N GLU A 346 -26.46 8.68 23.73
CA GLU A 346 -26.59 7.24 23.92
C GLU A 346 -26.22 6.49 22.63
N ILE A 347 -25.41 5.43 22.75
CA ILE A 347 -25.12 4.50 21.65
C ILE A 347 -25.98 3.25 21.82
N GLY A 348 -26.80 2.94 20.82
CA GLY A 348 -27.51 1.66 20.69
C GLY A 348 -26.77 0.65 19.80
N GLY A 349 -27.42 -0.49 19.53
CA GLY A 349 -26.96 -1.47 18.53
C GLY A 349 -26.70 -2.86 19.10
N THR A 350 -26.08 -3.72 18.29
CA THR A 350 -26.00 -5.17 18.56
C THR A 350 -24.79 -5.60 19.39
N MET A 351 -23.86 -4.70 19.67
CA MET A 351 -22.68 -4.93 20.54
C MET A 351 -23.04 -4.97 22.04
N SER A 352 -24.10 -5.70 22.38
CA SER A 352 -24.72 -5.67 23.70
C SER A 352 -24.02 -6.54 24.75
N ASP A 353 -23.12 -7.44 24.34
CA ASP A 353 -22.32 -8.28 25.24
C ASP A 353 -21.10 -7.49 25.76
N PRO A 354 -21.09 -7.05 27.04
CA PRO A 354 -19.99 -6.27 27.59
C PRO A 354 -18.66 -7.03 27.64
N SER A 355 -18.68 -8.37 27.60
CA SER A 355 -17.46 -9.19 27.57
C SER A 355 -16.67 -9.05 26.27
N SER A 356 -17.28 -8.46 25.24
CA SER A 356 -16.60 -8.12 23.99
C SER A 356 -15.68 -6.90 24.11
N ILE A 357 -15.72 -6.17 25.23
CA ILE A 357 -14.92 -4.96 25.46
C ILE A 357 -14.15 -5.11 26.78
N ASP A 358 -12.82 -5.20 26.72
CA ASP A 358 -12.02 -5.40 27.94
C ASP A 358 -12.05 -4.16 28.85
N CYS A 359 -11.99 -2.97 28.26
CA CYS A 359 -12.21 -1.74 29.00
C CYS A 359 -12.73 -0.59 28.14
N ILE A 360 -13.40 0.36 28.79
CA ILE A 360 -13.93 1.59 28.19
C ILE A 360 -13.20 2.83 28.70
N VAL A 361 -13.06 3.82 27.80
CA VAL A 361 -12.71 5.21 28.11
C VAL A 361 -13.83 6.11 27.60
N LEU A 362 -14.47 6.87 28.47
CA LEU A 362 -15.61 7.70 28.10
C LEU A 362 -15.31 9.17 28.39
N ASN A 363 -16.00 10.07 27.68
CA ASN A 363 -16.07 11.48 28.07
C ASN A 363 -16.51 11.58 29.55
N LYS A 364 -15.91 12.49 30.32
CA LYS A 364 -16.18 12.66 31.75
C LYS A 364 -17.66 12.92 32.04
N ASP A 365 -18.33 13.61 31.13
CA ASP A 365 -19.74 13.98 31.26
C ASP A 365 -20.70 12.94 30.69
N TYR A 366 -20.18 11.82 30.15
CA TYR A 366 -21.00 10.77 29.60
C TYR A 366 -21.75 9.99 30.68
N LYS A 367 -23.08 10.12 30.70
CA LYS A 367 -23.97 9.49 31.69
C LYS A 367 -25.02 8.56 31.08
N TRP A 368 -24.98 8.38 29.76
CA TRP A 368 -25.93 7.55 29.02
C TRP A 368 -25.56 6.07 29.07
N LYS A 369 -26.47 5.22 28.60
CA LYS A 369 -26.18 3.80 28.40
C LYS A 369 -25.23 3.61 27.21
N LEU A 370 -24.48 2.52 27.24
CA LEU A 370 -23.63 2.08 26.14
C LEU A 370 -24.16 0.75 25.61
N PHE A 371 -24.52 0.69 24.34
CA PHE A 371 -25.19 -0.45 23.68
C PHE A 371 -26.46 -0.91 24.43
N GLY A 372 -27.24 0.05 24.92
CA GLY A 372 -28.44 -0.21 25.73
C GLY A 372 -28.16 -0.78 27.15
N GLN A 373 -26.90 -0.88 27.56
CA GLN A 373 -26.47 -1.39 28.86
C GLN A 373 -26.02 -0.25 29.79
N ASN A 374 -26.26 -0.42 31.09
CA ASN A 374 -25.76 0.53 32.10
C ASN A 374 -24.22 0.50 32.15
N LEU A 375 -23.60 1.67 32.35
CA LEU A 375 -22.14 1.82 32.37
C LEU A 375 -21.45 0.97 33.45
N SER A 376 -22.15 0.59 34.52
CA SER A 376 -21.62 -0.28 35.58
C SER A 376 -21.27 -1.70 35.10
N LYS A 377 -21.78 -2.13 33.93
CA LYS A 377 -21.44 -3.42 33.33
C LYS A 377 -20.09 -3.44 32.62
N PHE A 378 -19.50 -2.27 32.34
CA PHE A 378 -18.24 -2.16 31.62
C PHE A 378 -17.10 -1.78 32.56
N LYS A 379 -15.95 -2.42 32.38
CA LYS A 379 -14.73 -2.09 33.12
C LYS A 379 -14.13 -0.79 32.59
N LYS A 380 -13.77 0.15 33.46
CA LYS A 380 -13.04 1.37 33.05
C LYS A 380 -11.56 1.07 32.84
N CYS A 381 -10.95 1.58 31.77
CA CYS A 381 -9.51 1.41 31.56
C CYS A 381 -8.72 2.05 32.72
N GLY A 382 -7.62 1.41 33.13
CA GLY A 382 -6.83 1.87 34.28
C GLY A 382 -7.46 1.63 35.66
N SER A 383 -8.67 1.07 35.75
CA SER A 383 -9.22 0.57 37.01
C SER A 383 -8.52 -0.73 37.42
N LYS A 384 -7.33 -0.61 38.02
CA LYS A 384 -6.74 -1.72 38.77
C LYS A 384 -7.50 -1.87 40.08
N THR A 385 -8.54 -2.69 40.13
CA THR A 385 -8.66 -3.59 41.29
C THR A 385 -7.55 -4.62 41.13
N SER A 386 -6.34 -4.24 41.54
CA SER A 386 -5.19 -5.13 41.47
C SER A 386 -5.47 -6.33 42.38
N THR A 387 -5.47 -7.54 41.82
CA THR A 387 -5.50 -8.79 42.59
C THR A 387 -4.42 -8.79 43.66
N THR A 388 -3.30 -8.11 43.42
CA THR A 388 -2.23 -7.86 44.41
C THR A 388 -2.71 -7.03 45.60
N LEU A 389 -3.55 -6.02 45.40
CA LEU A 389 -4.09 -5.20 46.50
C LEU A 389 -5.05 -6.00 47.37
N ILE A 390 -5.87 -6.88 46.77
CA ILE A 390 -6.74 -7.81 47.51
C ILE A 390 -5.89 -8.81 48.31
N ILE A 391 -4.83 -9.37 47.72
CA ILE A 391 -3.91 -10.28 48.42
C ILE A 391 -3.21 -9.56 49.59
N ILE A 392 -2.78 -8.31 49.42
CA ILE A 392 -2.17 -7.50 50.49
C ILE A 392 -3.16 -7.23 51.61
N ILE A 393 -4.41 -6.88 51.29
CA ILE A 393 -5.47 -6.64 52.29
C ILE A 393 -5.77 -7.93 53.06
N VAL A 394 -5.91 -9.07 52.38
CA VAL A 394 -6.15 -10.38 53.02
C VAL A 394 -4.97 -10.79 53.91
N ALA A 395 -3.73 -10.59 53.44
CA ALA A 395 -2.53 -10.86 54.23
C ALA A 395 -2.45 -9.96 55.49
N ALA A 396 -2.79 -8.67 55.37
CA ALA A 396 -2.81 -7.75 56.50
C ALA A 396 -3.86 -8.14 57.55
N ILE A 397 -5.05 -8.60 57.13
CA ILE A 397 -6.09 -9.09 58.04
C ILE A 397 -5.62 -10.35 58.78
N LEU A 398 -4.96 -11.29 58.09
CA LEU A 398 -4.41 -12.50 58.70
C LEU A 398 -3.32 -12.20 59.74
N VAL A 399 -2.41 -11.27 59.44
CA VAL A 399 -1.36 -10.84 60.38
C VAL A 399 -1.97 -10.18 61.62
N ALA A 400 -2.96 -9.32 61.44
CA ALA A 400 -3.67 -8.69 62.57
C ALA A 400 -4.37 -9.73 63.46
N ALA A 401 -5.02 -10.74 62.86
CA ALA A 401 -5.65 -11.83 63.62
C ALA A 401 -4.64 -12.64 64.44
N ILE A 402 -3.45 -12.93 63.88
CA ILE A 402 -2.37 -13.63 64.59
C ILE A 402 -1.85 -12.80 65.77
N ILE A 403 -1.63 -11.49 65.57
CA ILE A 403 -1.17 -10.59 66.64
C ILE A 403 -2.19 -10.55 67.79
N ILE A 404 -3.49 -10.47 67.47
CA ILE A 404 -4.56 -10.50 68.47
C ILE A 404 -4.56 -11.84 69.22
N ALA A 405 -4.43 -12.97 68.51
CA ALA A 405 -4.35 -14.28 69.13
C ALA A 405 -3.15 -14.42 70.09
N VAL A 406 -1.98 -13.92 69.68
CA VAL A 406 -0.76 -13.90 70.51
C VAL A 406 -0.95 -13.00 71.74
N ALA A 407 -1.55 -11.82 71.57
CA ALA A 407 -1.85 -10.92 72.69
C ALA A 407 -2.79 -11.57 73.70
N ILE A 408 -3.84 -12.26 73.23
CA ILE A 408 -4.76 -13.03 74.09
C ILE A 408 -4.01 -14.13 74.84
N VAL A 409 -3.16 -14.91 74.17
CA VAL A 409 -2.34 -15.95 74.83
C VAL A 409 -1.39 -15.36 75.88
N CYS A 410 -0.76 -14.22 75.59
CA CYS A 410 0.11 -13.52 76.55
C CYS A 410 -0.67 -12.99 77.76
N ILE A 411 -1.88 -12.46 77.57
CA ILE A 411 -2.77 -12.03 78.65
C ILE A 411 -3.21 -13.23 79.50
N LEU A 412 -3.56 -14.35 78.88
CA LEU A 412 -3.93 -15.60 79.58
C LEU A 412 -2.74 -16.19 80.35
N ARG A 413 -1.51 -16.13 79.80
CA ARG A 413 -0.28 -16.54 80.51
C ARG A 413 0.02 -15.65 81.70
N LYS A 414 -0.10 -14.32 81.56
CA LYS A 414 0.04 -13.37 82.69
C LYS A 414 -0.99 -13.59 83.80
N ARG A 415 -2.20 -14.05 83.46
CA ARG A 415 -3.23 -14.43 84.45
C ARG A 415 -2.91 -15.75 85.15
N LYS A 416 -2.31 -16.74 84.48
CA LYS A 416 -1.84 -17.98 85.12
C LYS A 416 -0.67 -17.78 86.08
N THR A 417 0.24 -16.85 85.79
CA THR A 417 1.40 -16.57 86.66
C THR A 417 1.05 -15.76 87.93
N LYS A 418 -0.14 -15.17 88.02
CA LYS A 418 -0.62 -14.50 89.24
C LYS A 418 -1.31 -15.45 90.24
N GLY A 419 -1.44 -16.74 89.92
CA GLY A 419 -2.13 -17.74 90.76
C GLY A 419 -1.25 -18.65 91.61
N PHE A 420 0.09 -18.50 91.58
CA PHE A 420 1.01 -19.34 92.35
C PHE A 420 2.10 -18.47 93.02
N SER A 421 1.71 -17.77 94.07
CA SER A 421 2.64 -17.23 95.05
C SER A 421 1.95 -17.19 96.41
N GLU A 422 1.73 -18.37 96.99
CA GLU A 422 1.54 -18.58 98.43
C GLU A 422 1.45 -20.10 98.69
N ILE A 423 2.59 -20.74 99.01
CA ILE A 423 2.63 -22.00 99.77
C ILE A 423 3.72 -21.82 100.83
N PRO A 424 3.39 -21.79 102.13
CA PRO A 424 4.37 -21.65 103.22
C PRO A 424 5.18 -22.93 103.40
N SER A 425 6.46 -22.78 103.75
CA SER A 425 7.34 -23.88 104.14
C SER A 425 6.99 -24.38 105.55
N GLY A 426 6.29 -25.51 105.61
CA GLY A 426 6.09 -26.31 106.81
C GLY A 426 5.65 -27.72 106.42
N ILE A 427 6.47 -28.71 106.82
CA ILE A 427 6.41 -30.17 106.60
C ILE A 427 7.27 -30.65 105.41
#